data_AF-A0A957VKP3-F1
#
_entry.id   AF-A0A957VKP3-F1
#
_cell.length_a   1.000
_cell.length_b   1.000
_cell.length_c   1.000
_cell.angle_alpha   90.00
_cell.angle_beta   90.00
_cell.angle_gamma   90.00
#
_symmetry.space_group_name_H-M   'P 1'
#
loop_
_entity.id
_entity.type
_entity.pdbx_description
1 polymer ?
#
loop_
_entity_poly.entity_id
_entity_poly.type
_entity_poly.pdbx_seq_one_letter_code
_entity_poly.pdbx_strand_id
1 'polypeptide(L)'
;MSDTHTRDRILAVTRQCLAQPDGLDTITIGAVAAAANISRATLYRYFPNKAALLQAAGVSSEELSSLPSTRERIIEATLEIVGERGIHSTTFEEIADRTGISVSGLHWHFKNKDELFAAIAKHVPFVPAIAANVAQVTAGEVDIETQLTDLLTTLLSEARKRRGMVRYVLFEAEI
;
A
#
# COMPACT_ATOMS: atom_id res chain seq x y z
N MET A 1 38.46 3.41 -9.66
CA MET A 1 38.20 4.42 -8.59
C MET A 1 36.77 4.96 -8.55
N SER A 2 35.91 4.82 -9.58
CA SER A 2 34.53 5.38 -9.57
C SER A 2 33.44 4.48 -8.95
N ASP A 3 33.69 3.17 -8.85
CA ASP A 3 32.66 2.17 -8.54
C ASP A 3 32.26 2.16 -7.05
N THR A 4 33.24 2.22 -6.14
CA THR A 4 33.05 2.28 -4.69
C THR A 4 32.31 3.56 -4.27
N HIS A 5 32.72 4.71 -4.81
CA HIS A 5 32.12 5.99 -4.47
C HIS A 5 30.65 6.09 -4.92
N THR A 6 30.29 5.49 -6.05
CA THR A 6 28.90 5.44 -6.53
C THR A 6 28.04 4.57 -5.62
N ARG A 7 28.53 3.38 -5.24
CA ARG A 7 27.84 2.49 -4.30
C ARG A 7 27.60 3.17 -2.95
N ASP A 8 28.60 3.87 -2.42
CA ASP A 8 28.50 4.57 -1.13
C ASP A 8 27.49 5.72 -1.20
N ARG A 9 27.45 6.47 -2.32
CA ARG A 9 26.46 7.52 -2.54
C ARG A 9 25.03 6.97 -2.60
N ILE A 10 24.81 5.83 -3.26
CA ILE A 10 23.50 5.16 -3.29
C ILE A 10 23.05 4.81 -1.87
N LEU A 11 23.94 4.22 -1.06
CA LEU A 11 23.62 3.84 0.32
C LEU A 11 23.36 5.06 1.22
N ALA A 12 24.14 6.13 1.08
CA ALA A 12 23.96 7.36 1.83
C ALA A 12 22.58 7.98 1.56
N VAL A 13 22.20 8.12 0.29
CA VAL A 13 20.88 8.62 -0.13
C VAL A 13 19.76 7.70 0.35
N THR A 14 19.94 6.38 0.25
CA THR A 14 18.94 5.42 0.71
C THR A 14 18.68 5.57 2.21
N ARG A 15 19.74 5.67 3.04
CA ARG A 15 19.59 5.89 4.49
C ARG A 15 18.93 7.22 4.80
N GLN A 16 19.22 8.27 4.03
CA GLN A 16 18.56 9.55 4.19
C GLN A 16 17.05 9.47 3.90
N CYS A 17 16.65 8.75 2.84
CA CYS A 17 15.24 8.50 2.56
C CYS A 17 14.57 7.69 3.69
N LEU A 18 15.25 6.66 4.21
CA LEU A 18 14.74 5.84 5.30
C LEU A 18 14.56 6.60 6.62
N ALA A 19 15.35 7.67 6.84
CA ALA A 19 15.24 8.51 8.02
C ALA A 19 14.06 9.49 7.98
N GLN A 20 13.36 9.62 6.84
CA GLN A 20 12.14 10.43 6.75
C GLN A 20 10.95 9.72 7.41
N PRO A 21 9.93 10.47 7.87
CA PRO A 21 8.65 9.88 8.27
C PRO A 21 8.11 8.99 7.15
N ASP A 22 7.69 7.77 7.49
CA ASP A 22 7.20 6.76 6.54
C ASP A 22 8.19 6.43 5.40
N GLY A 23 9.49 6.67 5.63
CA GLY A 23 10.54 6.51 4.62
C GLY A 23 10.63 5.08 4.09
N LEU A 24 10.43 4.09 4.96
CA LEU A 24 10.46 2.68 4.58
C LEU A 24 9.26 2.29 3.67
N ASP A 25 8.10 2.87 3.93
CA ASP A 25 6.87 2.63 3.14
C ASP A 25 6.90 3.36 1.80
N THR A 26 7.51 4.54 1.73
CA THR A 26 7.45 5.43 0.55
C THR A 26 8.64 5.26 -0.40
N ILE A 27 9.76 4.68 0.04
CA ILE A 27 10.98 4.61 -0.77
C ILE A 27 10.78 3.85 -2.10
N THR A 28 11.21 4.47 -3.19
CA THR A 28 11.21 3.86 -4.53
C THR A 28 12.61 3.83 -5.13
N ILE A 29 12.87 2.84 -5.99
CA ILE A 29 14.14 2.76 -6.75
C ILE A 29 14.34 4.02 -7.61
N GLY A 30 13.26 4.56 -8.17
CA GLY A 30 13.29 5.79 -8.96
C GLY A 30 13.76 7.00 -8.16
N ALA A 31 13.17 7.21 -6.97
CA ALA A 31 13.55 8.32 -6.09
C ALA A 31 15.00 8.21 -5.62
N VAL A 32 15.45 7.02 -5.21
CA VAL A 32 16.85 6.80 -4.81
C VAL A 32 17.81 7.05 -5.96
N ALA A 33 17.51 6.53 -7.16
CA ALA A 33 18.36 6.75 -8.34
C ALA A 33 18.47 8.23 -8.69
N ALA A 34 17.34 8.95 -8.70
CA ALA A 34 17.30 10.38 -8.95
C ALA A 34 18.10 11.18 -7.92
N ALA A 35 17.91 10.92 -6.63
CA ALA A 35 18.62 11.60 -5.55
C ALA A 35 20.13 11.25 -5.51
N ALA A 36 20.52 10.06 -5.96
CA ALA A 36 21.92 9.67 -6.15
C ALA A 36 22.54 10.18 -7.47
N ASN A 37 21.77 10.91 -8.28
CA ASN A 37 22.12 11.44 -9.60
C ASN A 37 22.63 10.36 -10.56
N ILE A 38 21.89 9.26 -10.65
CA ILE A 38 22.18 8.12 -11.55
C ILE A 38 20.90 7.60 -12.21
N SER A 39 21.06 6.81 -13.27
CA SER A 39 19.92 6.09 -13.85
C SER A 39 19.50 4.90 -12.99
N ARG A 40 18.23 4.48 -13.09
CA ARG A 40 17.74 3.22 -12.50
C ARG A 40 18.56 2.01 -12.98
N ALA A 41 18.91 1.97 -14.26
CA ALA A 41 19.73 0.91 -14.84
C ALA A 41 21.12 0.85 -14.19
N THR A 42 21.72 2.00 -13.87
CA THR A 42 22.98 2.07 -13.13
C THR A 42 22.81 1.56 -11.70
N LEU A 43 21.73 1.94 -11.00
CA LEU A 43 21.45 1.44 -9.66
C LEU A 43 21.34 -0.10 -9.64
N TYR A 44 20.63 -0.68 -10.62
CA TYR A 44 20.46 -2.13 -10.73
C TYR A 44 21.77 -2.90 -10.97
N ARG A 45 22.84 -2.24 -11.45
CA ARG A 45 24.18 -2.86 -11.54
C ARG A 45 24.83 -3.07 -10.17
N TYR A 46 24.48 -2.27 -9.17
CA TYR A 46 25.00 -2.40 -7.80
C TYR A 46 24.07 -3.18 -6.88
N PHE A 47 22.75 -3.01 -7.06
CA PHE A 47 21.73 -3.64 -6.22
C PHE A 47 20.68 -4.28 -7.13
N PRO A 48 20.62 -5.62 -7.24
CA PRO A 48 19.79 -6.29 -8.23
C PRO A 48 18.28 -6.09 -8.01
N ASN A 49 17.87 -5.75 -6.78
CA ASN A 49 16.48 -5.48 -6.43
C ASN A 49 16.40 -4.53 -5.21
N LYS A 50 15.18 -4.05 -4.91
CA LYS A 50 14.91 -3.16 -3.77
C LYS A 50 15.30 -3.78 -2.43
N ALA A 51 15.04 -5.07 -2.23
CA ALA A 51 15.36 -5.76 -0.99
C ALA A 51 16.89 -5.75 -0.70
N ALA A 52 17.71 -6.05 -1.70
CA ALA A 52 19.17 -6.03 -1.58
C ALA A 52 19.71 -4.61 -1.26
N LEU A 53 19.10 -3.58 -1.85
CA LEU A 53 19.44 -2.19 -1.54
C LEU A 53 19.12 -1.84 -0.09
N LEU A 54 17.90 -2.14 0.36
CA LEU A 54 17.43 -1.83 1.71
C LEU A 54 18.21 -2.60 2.78
N GLN A 55 18.48 -3.89 2.54
CA GLN A 55 19.32 -4.69 3.42
C GLN A 55 20.72 -4.09 3.55
N ALA A 56 21.34 -3.68 2.44
CA ALA A 56 22.64 -3.02 2.45
C ALA A 56 22.62 -1.62 3.10
N ALA A 57 21.46 -0.96 3.14
CA ALA A 57 21.26 0.30 3.83
C ALA A 57 21.10 0.15 5.34
N GLY A 58 20.83 -1.07 5.84
CA GLY A 58 20.71 -1.38 7.26
C GLY A 58 19.32 -1.84 7.70
N VAL A 59 18.38 -2.05 6.77
CA VAL A 59 17.05 -2.59 7.07
C VAL A 59 17.17 -4.07 7.42
N SER A 60 16.63 -4.48 8.55
CA SER A 60 16.66 -5.87 9.00
C SER A 60 15.78 -6.78 8.13
N SER A 61 16.04 -8.09 8.19
CA SER A 61 15.22 -9.06 7.45
C SER A 61 13.76 -9.08 7.93
N GLU A 62 13.53 -8.77 9.20
CA GLU A 62 12.19 -8.70 9.82
C GLU A 62 11.42 -7.45 9.35
N GLU A 63 12.11 -6.33 9.23
CA GLU A 63 11.53 -5.11 8.65
C GLU A 63 11.23 -5.33 7.15
N LEU A 64 12.07 -6.05 6.42
CA LEU A 64 11.83 -6.34 4.99
C LEU A 64 10.64 -7.27 4.75
N SER A 65 10.44 -8.28 5.60
CA SER A 65 9.32 -9.22 5.49
C SER A 65 7.98 -8.60 5.87
N SER A 66 7.99 -7.58 6.73
CA SER A 66 6.79 -6.83 7.11
C SER A 66 6.40 -5.74 6.12
N LEU A 67 7.21 -5.47 5.08
CA LEU A 67 6.85 -4.48 4.07
C LEU A 67 5.67 -4.92 3.22
N PRO A 68 4.76 -3.99 2.90
CA PRO A 68 3.70 -4.27 1.95
C PRO A 68 4.31 -4.59 0.58
N SER A 69 3.85 -5.69 0.01
CA SER A 69 4.12 -6.08 -1.37
C SER A 69 3.69 -4.97 -2.34
N THR A 70 4.25 -4.98 -3.55
CA THR A 70 3.80 -4.05 -4.61
C THR A 70 2.29 -4.14 -4.83
N ARG A 71 1.72 -5.34 -4.74
CA ARG A 71 0.28 -5.57 -4.89
C ARG A 71 -0.52 -4.88 -3.79
N GLU A 72 -0.08 -4.94 -2.54
CA GLU A 72 -0.71 -4.26 -1.41
C GLU A 72 -0.56 -2.75 -1.51
N ARG A 73 0.62 -2.25 -1.89
CA ARG A 73 0.81 -0.81 -2.16
C ARG A 73 -0.15 -0.26 -3.22
N ILE A 74 -0.41 -1.03 -4.28
CA ILE A 74 -1.40 -0.65 -5.30
C ILE A 74 -2.80 -0.54 -4.69
N ILE A 75 -3.18 -1.52 -3.85
CA ILE A 75 -4.47 -1.53 -3.16
C ILE A 75 -4.62 -0.31 -2.24
N GLU A 76 -3.62 -0.02 -1.39
CA GLU A 76 -3.66 1.13 -0.48
C GLU A 76 -3.73 2.46 -1.24
N ALA A 77 -2.90 2.66 -2.26
CA ALA A 77 -2.94 3.86 -3.09
C ALA A 77 -4.29 4.04 -3.80
N THR A 78 -4.91 2.93 -4.23
CA THR A 78 -6.24 2.96 -4.83
C THR A 78 -7.30 3.37 -3.80
N LEU A 79 -7.22 2.86 -2.57
CA LEU A 79 -8.12 3.24 -1.48
C LEU A 79 -7.98 4.73 -1.15
N GLU A 80 -6.76 5.28 -1.05
CA GLU A 80 -6.54 6.72 -0.83
C GLU A 80 -7.25 7.56 -1.90
N ILE A 81 -6.99 7.23 -3.17
CA ILE A 81 -7.60 7.88 -4.33
C ILE A 81 -9.13 7.81 -4.25
N VAL A 82 -9.69 6.63 -3.96
CA VAL A 82 -11.15 6.46 -3.82
C VAL A 82 -11.70 7.37 -2.71
N GLY A 83 -10.97 7.52 -1.60
CA GLY A 83 -11.36 8.44 -0.52
C GLY A 83 -11.42 9.89 -0.95
N GLU A 84 -10.43 10.32 -1.72
CA GLU A 84 -10.32 11.71 -2.21
C GLU A 84 -11.47 12.07 -3.17
N ARG A 85 -11.83 11.17 -4.09
CA ARG A 85 -12.63 11.55 -5.29
C ARG A 85 -13.59 10.48 -5.82
N GLY A 86 -13.72 9.36 -5.14
CA GLY A 86 -14.66 8.28 -5.46
C GLY A 86 -14.17 7.29 -6.51
N ILE A 87 -14.88 6.16 -6.63
CA ILE A 87 -14.52 4.99 -7.44
C ILE A 87 -14.48 5.28 -8.95
N HIS A 88 -15.47 6.03 -9.45
CA HIS A 88 -15.58 6.29 -10.89
C HIS A 88 -14.43 7.15 -11.43
N SER A 89 -13.91 8.07 -10.59
CA SER A 89 -12.81 8.97 -10.94
C SER A 89 -11.42 8.32 -10.87
N THR A 90 -11.32 7.09 -10.33
CA THR A 90 -10.04 6.39 -10.17
C THR A 90 -9.56 5.78 -11.48
N THR A 91 -8.34 6.08 -11.93
CA THR A 91 -7.75 5.53 -13.16
C THR A 91 -6.42 4.82 -12.89
N PHE A 92 -6.03 3.91 -13.78
CA PHE A 92 -4.74 3.20 -13.67
C PHE A 92 -3.56 4.15 -13.83
N GLU A 93 -3.69 5.19 -14.64
CA GLU A 93 -2.69 6.23 -14.82
C GLU A 93 -2.38 6.92 -13.49
N GLU A 94 -3.41 7.26 -12.72
CA GLU A 94 -3.16 7.96 -11.46
C GLU A 94 -2.68 7.05 -10.35
N ILE A 95 -3.13 5.79 -10.34
CA ILE A 95 -2.56 4.80 -9.43
C ILE A 95 -1.08 4.60 -9.75
N ALA A 96 -0.69 4.59 -11.03
CA ALA A 96 0.70 4.47 -11.46
C ALA A 96 1.52 5.66 -10.97
N ASP A 97 1.00 6.88 -11.15
CA ASP A 97 1.63 8.10 -10.66
C ASP A 97 1.81 8.09 -9.14
N ARG A 98 0.77 7.72 -8.37
CA ARG A 98 0.80 7.66 -6.90
C ARG A 98 1.76 6.60 -6.37
N THR A 99 1.81 5.43 -7.02
CA THR A 99 2.62 4.28 -6.56
C THR A 99 4.06 4.29 -7.09
N GLY A 100 4.34 5.08 -8.13
CA GLY A 100 5.64 5.17 -8.81
C GLY A 100 5.97 3.96 -9.68
N ILE A 101 4.98 3.13 -10.04
CA ILE A 101 5.13 2.02 -10.99
C ILE A 101 4.51 2.39 -12.35
N SER A 102 4.86 1.69 -13.42
CA SER A 102 4.25 1.95 -14.73
C SER A 102 2.82 1.40 -14.82
N VAL A 103 1.99 1.98 -15.70
CA VAL A 103 0.66 1.43 -16.04
C VAL A 103 0.75 -0.02 -16.52
N SER A 104 1.75 -0.36 -17.34
CA SER A 104 2.00 -1.75 -17.74
C SER A 104 2.35 -2.65 -16.55
N GLY A 105 3.06 -2.12 -15.55
CA GLY A 105 3.35 -2.82 -14.30
C GLY A 105 2.10 -3.03 -13.44
N LEU A 106 1.18 -2.08 -13.42
CA LEU A 106 -0.14 -2.27 -12.80
C LEU A 106 -0.91 -3.40 -13.47
N HIS A 107 -0.96 -3.42 -14.80
CA HIS A 107 -1.66 -4.47 -15.57
C HIS A 107 -1.09 -5.87 -15.33
N TRP A 108 0.17 -5.99 -14.91
CA TRP A 108 0.76 -7.26 -14.49
C TRP A 108 0.16 -7.77 -13.16
N HIS A 109 -0.22 -6.87 -12.26
CA HIS A 109 -0.84 -7.21 -10.97
C HIS A 109 -2.36 -7.33 -11.02
N PHE A 110 -3.01 -6.49 -11.84
CA PHE A 110 -4.46 -6.41 -11.96
C PHE A 110 -4.85 -6.15 -13.41
N LYS A 111 -5.56 -7.08 -14.04
CA LYS A 111 -5.90 -6.98 -15.46
C LYS A 111 -6.82 -5.81 -15.77
N ASN A 112 -7.73 -5.50 -14.85
CA ASN A 112 -8.74 -4.44 -14.99
C ASN A 112 -9.14 -3.85 -13.62
N LYS A 113 -9.98 -2.81 -13.63
CA LYS A 113 -10.53 -2.18 -12.42
C LYS A 113 -11.31 -3.19 -11.57
N ASP A 114 -12.09 -4.07 -12.17
CA ASP A 114 -12.92 -5.04 -11.44
C ASP A 114 -12.08 -6.00 -10.60
N GLU A 115 -10.98 -6.54 -11.15
CA GLU A 115 -10.05 -7.40 -10.42
C GLU A 115 -9.36 -6.65 -9.27
N LEU A 116 -9.01 -5.37 -9.50
CA LEU A 116 -8.43 -4.51 -8.47
C LEU A 116 -9.42 -4.26 -7.34
N PHE A 117 -10.66 -3.88 -7.63
CA PHE A 117 -11.67 -3.66 -6.60
C PHE A 117 -12.06 -4.94 -5.88
N ALA A 118 -12.21 -6.07 -6.58
CA ALA A 118 -12.41 -7.37 -5.93
C ALA A 118 -11.25 -7.74 -4.97
N ALA A 119 -10.02 -7.34 -5.29
CA ALA A 119 -8.89 -7.51 -4.39
C ALA A 119 -8.92 -6.54 -3.20
N ILE A 120 -9.36 -5.29 -3.40
CA ILE A 120 -9.59 -4.32 -2.32
C ILE A 120 -10.63 -4.86 -1.33
N ALA A 121 -11.76 -5.38 -1.81
CA ALA A 121 -12.80 -5.96 -0.97
C ALA A 121 -12.28 -7.13 -0.09
N LYS A 122 -11.33 -7.92 -0.60
CA LYS A 122 -10.66 -9.00 0.15
C LYS A 122 -9.58 -8.50 1.10
N HIS A 123 -8.91 -7.39 0.75
CA HIS A 123 -7.83 -6.80 1.53
C HIS A 123 -8.35 -5.99 2.72
N VAL A 124 -9.58 -5.48 2.62
CA VAL A 124 -10.26 -4.79 3.71
C VAL A 124 -10.91 -5.83 4.64
N PRO A 125 -10.38 -6.07 5.86
CA PRO A 125 -10.86 -7.14 6.77
C PRO A 125 -12.25 -6.86 7.36
N PHE A 126 -12.89 -5.77 6.95
CA PHE A 126 -14.16 -5.32 7.51
C PHE A 126 -15.35 -6.14 7.02
N VAL A 127 -15.39 -6.59 5.76
CA VAL A 127 -16.56 -7.33 5.23
C VAL A 127 -16.78 -8.65 5.98
N PRO A 128 -15.74 -9.49 6.23
CA PRO A 128 -15.91 -10.68 7.06
C PRO A 128 -16.26 -10.35 8.52
N ALA A 129 -15.72 -9.26 9.07
CA ALA A 129 -16.00 -8.83 10.44
C ALA A 129 -17.45 -8.34 10.62
N ILE A 130 -18.01 -7.61 9.65
CA ILE A 130 -19.45 -7.28 9.64
C ILE A 130 -20.27 -8.55 9.54
N ALA A 131 -19.96 -9.42 8.58
CA ALA A 131 -20.74 -10.64 8.34
C ALA A 131 -20.77 -11.54 9.59
N ALA A 132 -19.64 -11.68 10.29
CA ALA A 132 -19.55 -12.40 11.55
C ALA A 132 -20.36 -11.74 12.67
N ASN A 133 -20.28 -10.41 12.80
CA ASN A 133 -21.07 -9.67 13.78
C ASN A 133 -22.57 -9.80 13.51
N VAL A 134 -23.01 -9.63 12.25
CA VAL A 134 -24.41 -9.79 11.85
C VAL A 134 -24.92 -11.19 12.15
N ALA A 135 -24.12 -12.23 11.87
CA ALA A 135 -24.49 -13.62 12.17
C ALA A 135 -24.72 -13.83 13.68
N GLN A 136 -23.84 -13.31 14.53
CA GLN A 136 -23.96 -13.38 15.99
C GLN A 136 -25.18 -12.60 16.53
N VAL A 137 -25.51 -11.43 15.96
CA VAL A 137 -26.74 -10.67 16.30
C VAL A 137 -27.97 -11.52 15.98
N THR A 138 -28.03 -12.09 14.77
CA THR A 138 -29.18 -12.89 14.33
C THR A 138 -29.34 -14.21 15.09
N ALA A 139 -28.25 -14.72 15.66
CA ALA A 139 -28.26 -15.90 16.52
C ALA A 139 -28.69 -15.61 17.97
N GLY A 140 -28.77 -14.34 18.37
CA GLY A 140 -29.15 -13.92 19.73
C GLY A 140 -28.10 -14.28 20.80
N GLU A 141 -26.86 -14.51 20.38
CA GLU A 141 -25.76 -14.98 21.25
C GLU A 141 -25.10 -13.84 22.03
N VAL A 142 -25.32 -12.58 21.62
CA VAL A 142 -24.70 -11.39 22.22
C VAL A 142 -25.73 -10.27 22.33
N ASP A 143 -25.59 -9.44 23.36
CA ASP A 143 -26.38 -8.23 23.53
C ASP A 143 -26.13 -7.22 22.38
N ILE A 144 -27.22 -6.64 21.87
CA ILE A 144 -27.21 -5.78 20.69
C ILE A 144 -26.45 -4.46 20.93
N GLU A 145 -26.48 -3.94 22.17
CA GLU A 145 -25.82 -2.69 22.53
C GLU A 145 -24.30 -2.86 22.55
N THR A 146 -23.84 -3.97 23.12
CA THR A 146 -22.42 -4.36 23.12
C THR A 146 -21.90 -4.58 21.68
N GLN A 147 -22.66 -5.28 20.84
CA GLN A 147 -22.26 -5.52 19.45
C GLN A 147 -22.28 -4.27 18.57
N LEU A 148 -23.28 -3.39 18.72
CA LEU A 148 -23.30 -2.11 18.02
C LEU A 148 -22.08 -1.27 18.40
N THR A 149 -21.70 -1.29 19.68
CA THR A 149 -20.52 -0.57 20.18
C THR A 149 -19.23 -1.14 19.61
N ASP A 150 -19.06 -2.46 19.59
CA ASP A 150 -17.86 -3.11 19.03
C ASP A 150 -17.76 -2.91 17.51
N LEU A 151 -18.88 -3.02 16.80
CA LEU A 151 -18.94 -2.78 15.36
C LEU A 151 -18.63 -1.32 15.03
N LEU A 152 -19.23 -0.36 15.74
CA LEU A 152 -18.96 1.08 15.58
C LEU A 152 -17.51 1.41 15.94
N THR A 153 -16.96 0.82 16.99
CA THR A 153 -15.57 1.03 17.39
C THR A 153 -14.61 0.49 16.33
N THR A 154 -14.88 -0.69 15.81
CA THR A 154 -14.13 -1.29 14.69
C THR A 154 -14.20 -0.40 13.46
N LEU A 155 -15.41 -0.01 13.06
CA LEU A 155 -15.69 0.90 11.95
C LEU A 155 -14.93 2.23 12.07
N LEU A 156 -15.02 2.89 13.22
CA LEU A 156 -14.39 4.18 13.44
C LEU A 156 -12.86 4.08 13.52
N SER A 157 -12.32 2.98 14.06
CA SER A 157 -10.89 2.73 14.10
C SER A 157 -10.30 2.54 12.71
N GLU A 158 -10.98 1.79 11.84
CA GLU A 158 -10.55 1.56 10.46
C GLU A 158 -10.80 2.77 9.57
N ALA A 159 -11.92 3.48 9.78
CA ALA A 159 -12.21 4.76 9.13
C ALA A 159 -11.13 5.82 9.38
N ARG A 160 -10.55 5.85 10.59
CA ARG A 160 -9.42 6.74 10.92
C ARG A 160 -8.14 6.35 10.19
N LYS A 161 -7.85 5.05 10.06
CA LYS A 161 -6.64 4.56 9.39
C LYS A 161 -6.72 4.73 7.87
N ARG A 162 -7.90 4.58 7.29
CA ARG A 162 -8.09 4.49 5.83
C ARG A 162 -9.36 5.23 5.40
N ARG A 163 -9.33 6.56 5.31
CA ARG A 163 -10.53 7.38 4.99
C ARG A 163 -11.24 6.93 3.71
N GLY A 164 -10.50 6.45 2.72
CA GLY A 164 -11.08 5.95 1.47
C GLY A 164 -11.77 4.59 1.56
N MET A 165 -11.49 3.81 2.61
CA MET A 165 -12.17 2.55 2.88
C MET A 165 -13.65 2.77 3.22
N VAL A 166 -14.00 3.79 4.01
CA VAL A 166 -15.40 4.09 4.34
C VAL A 166 -16.18 4.46 3.08
N ARG A 167 -15.56 5.29 2.24
CA ARG A 167 -16.14 5.68 0.96
C ARG A 167 -16.21 4.53 -0.03
N TYR A 168 -15.31 3.55 0.04
CA TYR A 168 -15.40 2.33 -0.74
C TYR A 168 -16.60 1.49 -0.30
N VAL A 169 -16.71 1.19 0.99
CA VAL A 169 -17.76 0.31 1.54
C VAL A 169 -19.16 0.91 1.41
N LEU A 170 -19.33 2.21 1.65
CA LEU A 170 -20.64 2.87 1.54
C LEU A 170 -21.18 2.90 0.10
N PHE A 171 -20.30 2.82 -0.89
CA PHE A 171 -20.67 2.87 -2.32
C PHE A 171 -20.56 1.50 -3.02
N GLU A 172 -20.10 0.45 -2.33
CA GLU A 172 -20.21 -0.95 -2.82
C GLU A 172 -21.66 -1.49 -2.76
N ALA A 173 -22.59 -0.77 -2.14
CA ALA A 173 -24.00 -1.17 -2.09
C ALA A 173 -24.81 -0.85 -3.37
N GLU A 174 -24.19 -0.23 -4.39
CA GLU A 174 -24.87 0.18 -5.63
C GLU A 174 -24.37 -0.53 -6.91
N ILE A 175 -23.67 -1.66 -6.79
CA ILE A 175 -23.29 -2.51 -7.93
C ILE A 175 -23.99 -3.86 -7.87
#